data_AF-A0A832N5S7-F1
#
_entry.id   AF-A0A832N5S7-F1
#
_cell.length_a   1.000
_cell.length_b   1.000
_cell.length_c   1.000
_cell.angle_alpha   90.00
_cell.angle_beta   90.00
_cell.angle_gamma   90.00
#
_symmetry.space_group_name_H-M   'P 1'
#
loop_
_entity.id
_entity.type
_entity.pdbx_description
1 polymer ?
#
loop_
_entity_poly.entity_id
_entity_poly.type
_entity_poly.pdbx_seq_one_letter_code
_entity_poly.pdbx_strand_id
1 'polypeptide(L)'
;SGLYTGPTNLLGGVGAVFRDLTAGGAKYNSAGVAIIGVADVIDSFCVIDELVFGGKMTAQELLAALAADYDDSGFKPQQKERRLVIILKRLRRMFGGQQDSAQLPALSAERMQEIKQMIHLAPKYGAGVDQTEGGIYDNSLGVHYTHVITRMIQAVFYKYRSHRGGRYLAGYWSMTNHAGFGMLSKASPNGRKAGEAFASGITPCAGVVKRNGDAVMALDHILSVAEVEGDTVQNGYTYNLSLTTRDQAFFAEDTELFARYMKAFMDNGGVLVQLCVSAINDLIAADKAATAAAQAGAAESEQQALAPYKDLMIRVAGYSAYFVTLSPQMRSEIIARANFALETGVEQHTLVTM
;
A
#
# COMPACT_ATOMS: atom_id res chain seq x y z
N SER A 1 9.52 30.41 6.28
CA SER A 1 9.99 29.45 7.31
C SER A 1 8.85 29.16 8.29
N GLY A 2 8.06 28.10 8.05
CA GLY A 2 6.85 27.77 8.83
C GLY A 2 7.09 27.16 10.23
N LEU A 3 8.32 27.22 10.73
CA LEU A 3 8.69 26.74 12.05
C LEU A 3 8.28 27.81 13.07
N TYR A 4 7.31 27.49 13.92
CA TYR A 4 6.94 28.33 15.06
C TYR A 4 8.16 28.43 15.98
N THR A 5 8.80 29.60 16.01
CA THR A 5 9.69 29.99 17.10
C THR A 5 8.81 30.37 18.27
N GLY A 6 8.34 29.36 19.01
CA GLY A 6 7.81 29.57 20.35
C GLY A 6 8.86 30.24 21.23
N PRO A 7 8.50 30.69 22.45
CA PRO A 7 9.50 31.27 23.34
C PRO A 7 10.54 30.20 23.65
N THR A 8 11.74 30.35 23.08
CA THR A 8 12.77 29.33 23.04
C THR A 8 13.79 29.57 24.13
N ASN A 9 14.11 28.51 24.88
CA ASN A 9 15.38 28.45 25.60
C ASN A 9 16.47 28.23 24.54
N LEU A 10 17.02 29.31 24.01
CA LEU A 10 18.21 29.26 23.17
C LEU A 10 19.42 29.07 24.08
N LEU A 11 20.40 28.27 23.66
CA LEU A 11 21.67 28.13 24.36
C LEU A 11 22.34 29.52 24.40
N GLY A 12 22.44 30.12 25.59
CA GLY A 12 22.94 31.50 25.78
C GLY A 12 21.88 32.61 25.75
N GLY A 13 20.59 32.29 25.65
CA GLY A 13 19.50 33.28 25.71
C GLY A 13 19.14 33.70 27.14
N VAL A 14 18.70 34.96 27.31
CA VAL A 14 18.17 35.49 28.59
C VAL A 14 16.64 35.50 28.52
N GLY A 15 15.96 35.03 29.57
CA GLY A 15 14.48 34.92 29.58
C GLY A 15 13.95 33.54 29.23
N ALA A 16 14.63 32.49 29.70
CA ALA A 16 14.22 31.10 29.50
C ALA A 16 12.78 30.88 30.02
N VAL A 17 11.90 30.36 29.15
CA VAL A 17 10.57 29.91 29.55
C VAL A 17 10.72 28.44 29.94
N PHE A 18 10.59 28.12 31.24
CA PHE A 18 10.65 26.76 31.79
C PHE A 18 9.41 25.92 31.41
N ARG A 19 9.12 25.80 30.10
CA ARG A 19 8.13 24.85 29.58
C ARG A 19 8.82 23.54 29.26
N ASP A 20 8.22 22.43 29.68
CA ASP A 20 8.68 21.10 29.31
C ASP A 20 8.33 20.78 27.83
N LEU A 21 8.76 19.60 27.36
CA LEU A 21 8.54 19.14 25.99
C LEU A 21 7.04 19.09 25.61
N THR A 22 6.18 18.63 26.52
CA THR A 22 4.74 18.49 26.32
C THR A 22 4.04 19.85 26.28
N ALA A 23 4.58 20.85 26.98
CA ALA A 23 4.13 22.24 26.97
C ALA A 23 4.74 23.08 25.81
N GLY A 24 5.48 22.44 24.90
CA GLY A 24 6.05 23.10 23.71
C GLY A 24 7.38 23.81 23.92
N GLY A 25 8.13 23.46 24.97
CA GLY A 25 9.45 24.03 25.26
C GLY A 25 10.56 23.68 24.26
N ALA A 26 10.32 22.75 23.32
CA ALA A 26 11.30 22.38 22.29
C ALA A 26 11.52 23.51 21.25
N LYS A 27 12.75 23.58 20.70
CA LYS A 27 13.11 24.53 19.63
C LYS A 27 12.23 24.36 18.39
N TYR A 28 11.93 23.12 18.02
CA TYR A 28 11.02 22.78 16.94
C TYR A 28 9.90 21.91 17.49
N ASN A 29 8.67 22.34 17.25
CA ASN A 29 7.49 21.56 17.56
C ASN A 29 6.79 21.17 16.25
N SER A 30 6.46 19.90 16.12
CA SER A 30 5.61 19.33 15.08
C SER A 30 4.84 18.15 15.65
N ALA A 31 3.82 17.70 14.93
CA ALA A 31 3.11 16.46 15.22
C ALA A 31 2.99 15.65 13.93
N GLY A 32 3.44 14.39 13.95
CA GLY A 32 3.34 13.50 12.81
C GLY A 32 1.92 12.95 12.66
N VAL A 33 1.43 12.88 11.43
CA VAL A 33 0.19 12.18 11.08
C VAL A 33 0.55 10.99 10.21
N ALA A 34 0.20 9.79 10.67
CA ALA A 34 0.42 8.56 9.91
C ALA A 34 -0.74 8.33 8.93
N ILE A 35 -0.43 8.29 7.64
CA ILE A 35 -1.38 8.00 6.58
C ILE A 35 -1.19 6.54 6.15
N ILE A 36 -2.30 5.81 6.05
CA ILE A 36 -2.32 4.37 5.77
C ILE A 36 -3.12 4.10 4.49
N GLY A 37 -2.62 3.20 3.64
CA GLY A 37 -3.31 2.76 2.42
C GLY A 37 -3.30 3.79 1.28
N VAL A 38 -2.30 4.68 1.23
CA VAL A 38 -2.24 5.71 0.19
C VAL A 38 -2.11 5.12 -1.22
N ALA A 39 -1.34 4.04 -1.39
CA ALA A 39 -1.20 3.38 -2.69
C ALA A 39 -2.53 2.80 -3.17
N ASP A 40 -3.28 2.15 -2.28
CA ASP A 40 -4.63 1.65 -2.59
C ASP A 40 -5.58 2.77 -2.98
N VAL A 41 -5.48 3.94 -2.33
CA VAL A 41 -6.28 5.11 -2.68
C VAL A 41 -5.87 5.65 -4.05
N ILE A 42 -4.56 5.80 -4.33
CA ILE A 42 -4.05 6.24 -5.63
C ILE A 42 -4.57 5.33 -6.75
N ASP A 43 -4.40 4.01 -6.61
CA ASP A 43 -4.85 3.04 -7.61
C ASP A 43 -6.37 3.02 -7.74
N SER A 44 -7.10 3.24 -6.65
CA SER A 44 -8.57 3.33 -6.69
C SER A 44 -9.03 4.56 -7.46
N PHE A 45 -8.35 5.70 -7.32
CA PHE A 45 -8.65 6.90 -8.11
C PHE A 45 -8.29 6.69 -9.58
N CYS A 46 -7.19 6.00 -9.89
CA CYS A 46 -6.86 5.64 -11.27
C CYS A 46 -7.96 4.79 -11.92
N VAL A 47 -8.47 3.78 -11.20
CA VAL A 47 -9.59 2.94 -11.67
C VAL A 47 -10.87 3.74 -11.87
N ILE A 48 -11.24 4.58 -10.90
CA ILE A 48 -12.47 5.38 -10.99
C ILE A 48 -12.39 6.34 -12.19
N ASP A 49 -11.27 7.03 -12.36
CA ASP A 49 -11.08 7.98 -13.44
C ASP A 49 -11.12 7.27 -14.81
N GLU A 50 -10.26 6.28 -15.00
CA GLU A 50 -10.11 5.60 -16.28
C GLU A 50 -11.32 4.75 -16.67
N LEU A 51 -11.90 4.01 -15.71
CA LEU A 51 -12.93 3.03 -16.03
C LEU A 51 -14.34 3.59 -15.86
N VAL A 52 -14.59 4.42 -14.85
CA VAL A 52 -15.93 4.99 -14.62
C VAL A 52 -16.10 6.29 -15.40
N PHE A 53 -15.23 7.26 -15.20
CA PHE A 53 -15.32 8.54 -15.91
C PHE A 53 -14.87 8.42 -17.38
N GLY A 54 -13.98 7.48 -17.69
CA GLY A 54 -13.66 7.09 -19.06
C GLY A 54 -14.74 6.24 -19.76
N GLY A 55 -15.84 5.90 -19.07
CA GLY A 55 -17.04 5.29 -19.68
C GLY A 55 -16.95 3.79 -20.00
N LYS A 56 -15.99 3.06 -19.44
CA LYS A 56 -15.83 1.59 -19.62
C LYS A 56 -16.74 0.77 -18.68
N MET A 57 -17.15 1.36 -17.56
CA MET A 57 -18.16 0.81 -16.65
C MET A 57 -18.92 1.94 -15.94
N THR A 58 -20.10 1.65 -15.43
CA THR A 58 -20.87 2.60 -14.60
C THR A 58 -20.42 2.57 -13.15
N ALA A 59 -20.67 3.66 -12.41
CA ALA A 59 -20.43 3.69 -10.96
C ALA A 59 -21.22 2.60 -10.22
N GLN A 60 -22.42 2.27 -10.70
CA GLN A 60 -23.26 1.23 -10.13
C GLN A 60 -22.71 -0.19 -10.38
N GLU A 61 -22.09 -0.45 -11.53
CA GLU A 61 -21.37 -1.70 -11.79
C GLU A 61 -20.16 -1.84 -10.87
N LEU A 62 -19.36 -0.78 -10.71
CA LEU A 62 -18.24 -0.80 -9.76
C LEU A 62 -18.72 -1.06 -8.33
N LEU A 63 -19.78 -0.38 -7.88
CA LEU A 63 -20.37 -0.61 -6.55
C LEU A 63 -20.91 -2.04 -6.40
N ALA A 64 -21.47 -2.63 -7.46
CA ALA A 64 -21.90 -4.03 -7.46
C ALA A 64 -20.70 -4.99 -7.36
N ALA A 65 -19.60 -4.71 -8.05
CA ALA A 65 -18.36 -5.49 -7.97
C ALA A 65 -17.76 -5.44 -6.56
N LEU A 66 -17.71 -4.26 -5.95
CA LEU A 66 -17.27 -4.08 -4.56
C LEU A 66 -18.18 -4.78 -3.56
N ALA A 67 -19.50 -4.76 -3.78
CA ALA A 67 -20.46 -5.45 -2.93
C ALA A 67 -20.38 -6.98 -3.04
N ALA A 68 -19.94 -7.48 -4.20
CA ALA A 68 -19.67 -8.88 -4.46
C ALA A 68 -18.27 -9.33 -4.01
N ASP A 69 -17.44 -8.41 -3.51
CA ASP A 69 -16.04 -8.69 -3.17
C ASP A 69 -15.23 -9.30 -4.33
N TYR A 70 -15.58 -8.91 -5.56
CA TYR A 70 -15.03 -9.46 -6.81
C TYR A 70 -15.17 -10.99 -6.97
N ASP A 71 -16.21 -11.59 -6.37
CA ASP A 71 -16.54 -13.01 -6.51
C ASP A 71 -16.80 -13.40 -7.98
N ASP A 72 -16.15 -14.47 -8.44
CA ASP A 72 -16.18 -14.95 -9.83
C ASP A 72 -17.58 -15.40 -10.29
N SER A 73 -18.48 -15.73 -9.36
CA SER A 73 -19.87 -16.08 -9.66
C SER A 73 -20.76 -14.89 -10.02
N GLY A 74 -20.22 -13.67 -9.97
CA GLY A 74 -20.91 -12.42 -10.27
C GLY A 74 -21.64 -11.84 -9.07
N PHE A 75 -22.64 -10.99 -9.32
CA PHE A 75 -23.41 -10.34 -8.26
C PHE A 75 -24.91 -10.48 -8.50
N LYS A 76 -25.61 -11.09 -7.54
CA LYS A 76 -27.08 -11.10 -7.49
C LYS A 76 -27.51 -10.32 -6.25
N PRO A 77 -28.14 -9.14 -6.39
CA PRO A 77 -28.64 -8.39 -5.24
C PRO A 77 -29.54 -9.29 -4.38
N GLN A 78 -29.14 -9.57 -3.14
CA GLN A 78 -29.92 -10.45 -2.27
C GLN A 78 -31.32 -9.86 -2.02
N GLN A 79 -32.37 -10.57 -2.44
CA GLN A 79 -33.77 -10.23 -2.16
C GLN A 79 -34.19 -10.45 -0.69
N LYS A 80 -33.31 -11.00 0.17
CA LYS A 80 -33.60 -11.22 1.59
C LYS A 80 -33.39 -9.94 2.39
N GLU A 81 -34.29 -8.99 2.24
CA GLU A 81 -34.41 -7.91 3.21
C GLU A 81 -34.81 -8.51 4.57
N ARG A 82 -33.90 -8.47 5.55
CA ARG A 82 -34.24 -8.78 6.94
C ARG A 82 -35.38 -7.84 7.36
N ARG A 83 -36.45 -8.37 7.97
CA ARG A 83 -37.63 -7.60 8.43
C ARG A 83 -37.29 -6.30 9.18
N LEU A 84 -36.19 -6.30 9.94
CA LEU A 84 -35.60 -5.14 10.63
C LEU A 84 -35.15 -4.02 9.69
N VAL A 85 -34.53 -4.34 8.55
CA VAL A 85 -34.09 -3.36 7.54
C VAL A 85 -35.29 -2.69 6.86
N ILE A 86 -36.37 -3.45 6.62
CA ILE A 86 -37.64 -2.90 6.10
C ILE A 86 -38.26 -1.92 7.11
N ILE A 87 -38.27 -2.29 8.39
CA ILE A 87 -38.80 -1.44 9.47
C ILE A 87 -37.96 -0.16 9.61
N LEU A 88 -36.62 -0.27 9.58
CA LEU A 88 -35.69 0.86 9.62
C LEU A 88 -35.82 1.77 8.40
N LYS A 89 -35.99 1.21 7.19
CA LYS A 89 -36.27 1.98 5.96
C LYS A 89 -37.62 2.70 6.06
N ARG A 90 -38.66 2.05 6.59
CA ARG A 90 -39.98 2.69 6.83
C ARG A 90 -39.89 3.84 7.82
N LEU A 91 -39.16 3.68 8.91
CA LEU A 91 -38.91 4.74 9.89
C LEU A 91 -38.15 5.91 9.27
N ARG A 92 -37.07 5.66 8.51
CA ARG A 92 -36.34 6.71 7.77
C ARG A 92 -37.20 7.44 6.73
N ARG A 93 -38.14 6.74 6.09
CA ARG A 93 -39.09 7.32 5.12
C ARG A 93 -40.05 8.33 5.75
N MET A 94 -40.37 8.18 7.04
CA MET A 94 -41.22 9.14 7.77
C MET A 94 -40.47 10.42 8.18
N PHE A 95 -39.14 10.42 8.21
CA PHE A 95 -38.31 11.56 8.63
C PHE A 95 -37.65 12.32 7.46
N GLY A 96 -38.18 12.21 6.24
CA GLY A 96 -37.80 13.09 5.12
C GLY A 96 -36.41 12.85 4.52
N GLY A 97 -35.79 11.69 4.75
CA GLY A 97 -34.50 11.36 4.14
C GLY A 97 -34.60 11.15 2.62
N GLN A 98 -33.78 11.90 1.86
CA GLN A 98 -33.62 11.78 0.41
C GLN A 98 -33.20 10.35 0.02
N GLN A 99 -33.87 9.77 -0.97
CA GLN A 99 -33.63 8.41 -1.46
C GLN A 99 -32.37 8.35 -2.34
N ASP A 100 -31.29 7.76 -1.84
CA ASP A 100 -30.24 7.17 -2.69
C ASP A 100 -30.08 5.69 -2.34
N SER A 101 -31.13 4.91 -2.61
CA SER A 101 -30.98 3.46 -2.71
C SER A 101 -31.37 3.00 -4.11
N ALA A 102 -30.63 3.49 -5.11
CA ALA A 102 -30.61 2.81 -6.40
C ALA A 102 -30.17 1.37 -6.13
N GLN A 103 -31.03 0.41 -6.47
CA GLN A 103 -30.71 -1.00 -6.34
C GLN A 103 -29.54 -1.29 -7.28
N LEU A 104 -28.45 -1.86 -6.72
CA LEU A 104 -27.27 -2.20 -7.50
C LEU A 104 -27.65 -3.17 -8.64
N PRO A 105 -27.07 -3.03 -9.84
CA PRO A 105 -27.32 -3.93 -10.95
C PRO A 105 -26.82 -5.33 -10.61
N ALA A 106 -27.48 -6.36 -11.15
CA ALA A 106 -26.90 -7.68 -11.16
C ALA A 106 -25.71 -7.71 -12.13
N LEU A 107 -24.64 -8.40 -11.74
CA LEU A 107 -23.47 -8.64 -12.60
C LEU A 107 -23.43 -10.13 -12.96
N SER A 108 -23.30 -10.43 -14.25
CA SER A 108 -23.00 -11.80 -14.67
C SER A 108 -21.56 -12.16 -14.30
N ALA A 109 -21.24 -13.46 -14.31
CA ALA A 109 -19.88 -13.94 -14.10
C ALA A 109 -18.92 -13.37 -15.16
N GLU A 110 -19.37 -13.32 -16.42
CA GLU A 110 -18.58 -12.80 -17.55
C GLU A 110 -18.26 -11.31 -17.37
N ARG A 111 -19.27 -10.50 -17.01
CA ARG A 111 -19.07 -9.07 -16.75
C ARG A 111 -18.17 -8.83 -15.54
N MET A 112 -18.26 -9.67 -14.51
CA MET A 112 -17.33 -9.61 -13.38
C MET A 112 -15.89 -9.87 -13.79
N GLN A 113 -15.63 -10.90 -14.62
CA GLN A 113 -14.28 -11.16 -15.12
C GLN A 113 -13.76 -10.01 -15.97
N GLU A 114 -14.60 -9.44 -16.82
CA GLU A 114 -14.23 -8.27 -17.62
C GLU A 114 -13.87 -7.07 -16.74
N ILE A 115 -14.66 -6.78 -15.71
CA ILE A 115 -14.39 -5.72 -14.72
C ILE A 115 -13.04 -5.97 -14.02
N LYS A 116 -12.80 -7.19 -13.54
CA LYS A 116 -11.53 -7.55 -12.89
C LYS A 116 -10.34 -7.38 -13.82
N GLN A 117 -10.47 -7.81 -15.08
CA GLN A 117 -9.40 -7.65 -16.08
C GLN A 117 -9.12 -6.18 -16.38
N MET A 118 -10.17 -5.36 -16.54
CA MET A 118 -10.01 -3.92 -16.75
C MET A 118 -9.37 -3.23 -15.54
N ILE A 119 -9.73 -3.62 -14.32
CA ILE A 119 -9.13 -3.10 -13.08
C ILE A 119 -7.66 -3.52 -12.95
N HIS A 120 -7.32 -4.73 -13.37
CA HIS A 120 -5.96 -5.26 -13.34
C HIS A 120 -5.04 -4.50 -14.31
N LEU A 121 -5.53 -4.18 -15.50
CA LEU A 121 -4.79 -3.45 -16.54
C LEU A 121 -4.91 -1.92 -16.45
N ALA A 122 -5.74 -1.39 -15.56
CA ALA A 122 -5.85 0.06 -15.35
C ALA A 122 -4.50 0.63 -14.86
N PRO A 123 -4.18 1.91 -15.12
CA PRO A 123 -2.98 2.53 -14.57
C PRO A 123 -2.85 2.34 -13.06
N LYS A 124 -1.66 1.99 -12.61
CA LYS A 124 -1.34 1.82 -11.19
C LYS A 124 -0.08 2.61 -10.83
N TYR A 125 -0.06 3.09 -9.59
CA TYR A 125 1.16 3.55 -8.96
C TYR A 125 2.15 2.39 -8.83
N GLY A 126 3.42 2.63 -9.17
CA GLY A 126 4.46 1.59 -9.18
C GLY A 126 4.65 0.87 -10.51
N ALA A 127 3.83 1.14 -11.54
CA ALA A 127 3.88 0.45 -12.82
C ALA A 127 4.80 1.11 -13.87
N GLY A 128 5.41 2.26 -13.57
CA GLY A 128 6.28 3.01 -14.49
C GLY A 128 5.53 3.66 -15.65
N VAL A 129 6.19 4.58 -16.36
CA VAL A 129 5.64 5.24 -17.57
C VAL A 129 6.64 5.07 -18.69
N ASP A 130 6.21 4.58 -19.86
CA ASP A 130 7.08 4.51 -21.02
C ASP A 130 7.23 5.89 -21.66
N GLN A 131 8.35 6.55 -21.36
CA GLN A 131 8.67 7.88 -21.88
C GLN A 131 9.45 7.83 -23.19
N THR A 132 9.66 6.65 -23.78
CA THR A 132 10.39 6.52 -25.05
C THR A 132 9.56 7.02 -26.23
N GLU A 133 10.23 7.42 -27.31
CA GLU A 133 9.56 7.77 -28.55
C GLU A 133 8.82 6.53 -29.11
N GLY A 134 7.49 6.59 -29.17
CA GLY A 134 6.66 5.44 -29.55
C GLY A 134 6.35 4.46 -28.40
N GLY A 135 6.43 4.92 -27.15
CA GLY A 135 6.17 4.10 -25.96
C GLY A 135 4.91 3.25 -26.01
N ILE A 136 4.99 2.06 -25.44
CA ILE A 136 3.99 0.99 -25.64
C ILE A 136 2.99 0.86 -24.50
N TYR A 137 3.16 1.63 -23.41
CA TYR A 137 2.22 1.73 -22.29
C TYR A 137 2.30 3.09 -21.58
N ASP A 138 1.20 3.51 -20.96
CA ASP A 138 1.11 4.79 -20.23
C ASP A 138 0.40 4.60 -18.88
N ASN A 139 1.15 4.77 -17.79
CA ASN A 139 0.62 4.83 -16.41
C ASN A 139 0.76 6.23 -15.78
N SER A 140 0.85 7.29 -16.59
CA SER A 140 0.98 8.68 -16.12
C SER A 140 -0.14 9.11 -15.17
N LEU A 141 -1.32 8.49 -15.26
CA LEU A 141 -2.42 8.67 -14.32
C LEU A 141 -2.05 8.27 -12.87
N GLY A 142 -1.23 7.22 -12.70
CA GLY A 142 -0.69 6.82 -11.40
C GLY A 142 0.22 7.89 -10.81
N VAL A 143 1.07 8.50 -11.64
CA VAL A 143 1.93 9.63 -11.24
C VAL A 143 1.07 10.85 -10.88
N HIS A 144 0.07 11.18 -11.71
CA HIS A 144 -0.86 12.26 -11.46
C HIS A 144 -1.54 12.15 -10.09
N TYR A 145 -2.15 11.00 -9.79
CA TYR A 145 -2.82 10.80 -8.50
C TYR A 145 -1.85 10.70 -7.32
N THR A 146 -0.62 10.22 -7.54
CA THR A 146 0.45 10.29 -6.53
C THR A 146 0.70 11.74 -6.10
N HIS A 147 0.83 12.68 -7.04
CA HIS A 147 1.00 14.10 -6.71
C HIS A 147 -0.26 14.72 -6.10
N VAL A 148 -1.43 14.49 -6.71
CA VAL A 148 -2.69 15.12 -6.26
C VAL A 148 -3.03 14.73 -4.83
N ILE A 149 -2.96 13.43 -4.52
CA ILE A 149 -3.37 12.90 -3.21
C ILE A 149 -2.39 13.34 -2.12
N THR A 150 -1.08 13.24 -2.37
CA THR A 150 -0.07 13.62 -1.37
C THR A 150 -0.09 15.13 -1.10
N ARG A 151 -0.18 15.97 -2.14
CA ARG A 151 -0.34 17.42 -1.99
C ARG A 151 -1.62 17.79 -1.25
N MET A 152 -2.75 17.16 -1.57
CA MET A 152 -4.02 17.42 -0.89
C MET A 152 -3.93 17.09 0.61
N ILE A 153 -3.41 15.91 0.96
CA ILE A 153 -3.26 15.47 2.35
C ILE A 153 -2.34 16.44 3.11
N GLN A 154 -1.18 16.76 2.54
CA GLN A 154 -0.25 17.71 3.14
C GLN A 154 -0.91 19.08 3.34
N ALA A 155 -1.57 19.63 2.31
CA ALA A 155 -2.24 20.92 2.39
C ALA A 155 -3.36 20.96 3.46
N VAL A 156 -4.06 19.84 3.68
CA VAL A 156 -5.08 19.73 4.73
C VAL A 156 -4.43 19.75 6.11
N PHE A 157 -3.49 18.84 6.38
CA PHE A 157 -2.89 18.73 7.72
C PHE A 157 -2.04 19.94 8.09
N TYR A 158 -1.32 20.51 7.13
CA TYR A 158 -0.45 21.66 7.36
C TYR A 158 -1.22 22.91 7.83
N LYS A 159 -2.53 23.02 7.55
CA LYS A 159 -3.36 24.13 8.06
C LYS A 159 -3.45 24.14 9.59
N TYR A 160 -3.37 22.97 10.21
CA TYR A 160 -3.59 22.81 11.65
C TYR A 160 -2.28 22.91 12.44
N ARG A 161 -2.42 23.32 13.71
CA ARG A 161 -1.33 23.32 14.69
C ARG A 161 -1.73 22.46 15.89
N SER A 162 -0.76 21.75 16.45
CA SER A 162 -0.94 21.02 17.70
C SER A 162 -1.00 21.96 18.89
N HIS A 163 -1.36 21.45 20.07
CA HIS A 163 -1.34 22.20 21.33
C HIS A 163 0.05 22.79 21.69
N ARG A 164 1.13 22.28 21.07
CA ARG A 164 2.50 22.81 21.21
C ARG A 164 2.83 23.93 20.21
N GLY A 165 1.85 24.39 19.42
CA GLY A 165 2.01 25.42 18.39
C GLY A 165 2.68 24.95 17.10
N GLY A 166 3.17 23.70 17.06
CA GLY A 166 3.80 23.08 15.89
C GLY A 166 2.82 22.67 14.80
N ARG A 167 3.28 22.56 13.55
CA ARG A 167 2.45 22.08 12.42
C ARG A 167 2.22 20.57 12.50
N TYR A 168 1.10 20.11 11.98
CA TYR A 168 0.94 18.70 11.64
C TYR A 168 1.66 18.41 10.32
N LEU A 169 2.44 17.33 10.29
CA LEU A 169 3.25 16.91 9.16
C LEU A 169 2.80 15.51 8.74
N ALA A 170 2.42 15.34 7.47
CA ALA A 170 2.00 14.05 6.95
C ALA A 170 3.21 13.12 6.77
N GLY A 171 3.03 11.85 7.13
CA GLY A 171 3.99 10.78 6.88
C GLY A 171 3.30 9.50 6.48
N TYR A 172 3.97 8.69 5.68
CA TYR A 172 3.41 7.51 5.02
C TYR A 172 4.13 6.26 5.50
N TRP A 173 3.78 5.84 6.70
CA TRP A 173 4.36 4.69 7.38
C TRP A 173 3.28 3.98 8.18
N SER A 174 3.38 2.65 8.27
CA SER A 174 2.25 1.83 8.68
C SER A 174 2.49 0.98 9.92
N MET A 175 3.74 0.69 10.30
CA MET A 175 4.06 -0.39 11.24
C MET A 175 3.33 -1.68 10.82
N THR A 176 2.30 -2.11 11.57
CA THR A 176 1.39 -3.20 11.22
C THR A 176 -0.07 -2.75 11.05
N ASN A 177 -0.34 -1.44 11.14
CA ASN A 177 -1.69 -0.88 11.06
C ASN A 177 -2.34 -1.06 9.68
N HIS A 178 -1.55 -1.20 8.60
CA HIS A 178 -2.07 -1.46 7.25
C HIS A 178 -2.81 -2.80 7.17
N ALA A 179 -2.31 -3.83 7.85
CA ALA A 179 -2.99 -5.12 7.97
C ALA A 179 -4.24 -5.01 8.86
N GLY A 180 -4.13 -4.32 10.00
CA GLY A 180 -5.27 -4.11 10.91
C GLY A 180 -6.42 -3.33 10.28
N PHE A 181 -6.12 -2.22 9.58
CA PHE A 181 -7.14 -1.43 8.88
C PHE A 181 -7.66 -2.12 7.62
N GLY A 182 -6.83 -2.90 6.92
CA GLY A 182 -7.26 -3.73 5.79
C GLY A 182 -8.30 -4.77 6.23
N MET A 183 -8.05 -5.45 7.35
CA MET A 183 -8.98 -6.42 7.96
C MET A 183 -10.36 -5.81 8.25
N LEU A 184 -10.42 -4.53 8.61
CA LEU A 184 -11.65 -3.81 8.94
C LEU A 184 -12.32 -3.16 7.71
N SER A 185 -11.69 -3.27 6.53
CA SER A 185 -12.12 -2.60 5.30
C SER A 185 -12.76 -3.58 4.32
N LYS A 186 -13.78 -3.11 3.60
CA LYS A 186 -14.38 -3.83 2.47
C LYS A 186 -13.46 -3.78 1.25
N ALA A 187 -13.84 -4.44 0.16
CA ALA A 187 -13.17 -4.31 -1.12
C ALA A 187 -12.99 -2.84 -1.53
N SER A 188 -11.90 -2.55 -2.25
CA SER A 188 -11.62 -1.21 -2.81
C SER A 188 -11.53 -1.22 -4.33
N PRO A 189 -11.78 -0.09 -5.01
CA PRO A 189 -11.80 -0.01 -6.47
C PRO A 189 -10.52 -0.49 -7.17
N ASN A 190 -9.37 -0.42 -6.49
CA ASN A 190 -8.10 -0.94 -7.02
C ASN A 190 -8.06 -2.46 -7.25
N GLY A 191 -9.07 -3.21 -6.80
CA GLY A 191 -9.16 -4.67 -6.93
C GLY A 191 -8.82 -5.44 -5.64
N ARG A 192 -8.37 -4.75 -4.59
CA ARG A 192 -8.14 -5.36 -3.27
C ARG A 192 -9.47 -5.85 -2.68
N LYS A 193 -9.50 -7.09 -2.19
CA LYS A 193 -10.69 -7.73 -1.60
C LYS A 193 -10.90 -7.29 -0.15
N ALA A 194 -12.09 -7.58 0.38
CA ALA A 194 -12.46 -7.30 1.76
C ALA A 194 -11.56 -8.08 2.71
N GLY A 195 -11.05 -7.39 3.73
CA GLY A 195 -10.19 -7.98 4.75
C GLY A 195 -8.72 -8.16 4.35
N GLU A 196 -8.34 -7.99 3.07
CA GLU A 196 -6.93 -7.99 2.65
C GLU A 196 -6.20 -6.75 3.21
N ALA A 197 -4.91 -6.91 3.52
CA ALA A 197 -4.08 -5.82 4.01
C ALA A 197 -3.97 -4.70 2.96
N PHE A 198 -3.97 -3.45 3.42
CA PHE A 198 -3.55 -2.33 2.56
C PHE A 198 -2.05 -2.42 2.27
N ALA A 199 -1.60 -1.76 1.20
CA ALA A 199 -0.19 -1.60 0.96
C ALA A 199 0.49 -0.85 2.11
N SER A 200 1.71 -1.27 2.45
CA SER A 200 2.44 -0.70 3.58
C SER A 200 3.19 0.59 3.21
N GLY A 201 2.87 1.67 3.94
CA GLY A 201 3.58 2.94 3.81
C GLY A 201 3.29 3.63 2.48
N ILE A 202 4.34 3.98 1.74
CA ILE A 202 4.25 4.52 0.36
C ILE A 202 4.52 3.45 -0.70
N THR A 203 4.70 2.19 -0.29
CA THR A 203 4.99 1.09 -1.21
C THR A 203 3.80 0.88 -2.16
N PRO A 204 4.02 0.73 -3.47
CA PRO A 204 2.98 0.30 -4.41
C PRO A 204 2.25 -0.96 -3.96
N CYS A 205 1.01 -1.12 -4.42
CA CYS A 205 0.22 -2.31 -4.13
C CYS A 205 0.90 -3.58 -4.68
N ALA A 206 0.61 -4.73 -4.05
CA ALA A 206 1.02 -6.03 -4.56
C ALA A 206 0.33 -6.37 -5.89
N GLY A 207 0.98 -7.19 -6.72
CA GLY A 207 0.38 -7.72 -7.95
C GLY A 207 0.13 -6.69 -9.05
N VAL A 208 0.84 -5.55 -9.02
CA VAL A 208 0.77 -4.53 -10.06
C VAL A 208 1.43 -5.05 -11.34
N VAL A 209 0.75 -4.83 -12.47
CA VAL A 209 1.27 -5.08 -13.83
C VAL A 209 1.30 -3.76 -14.60
N LYS A 210 2.07 -3.73 -15.69
CA LYS A 210 1.98 -2.63 -16.65
C LYS A 210 0.63 -2.66 -17.36
N ARG A 211 0.19 -1.50 -17.86
CA ARG A 211 -1.07 -1.36 -18.57
C ARG A 211 -1.20 -2.25 -19.82
N ASN A 212 -0.08 -2.61 -20.44
CA ASN A 212 -0.05 -3.54 -21.57
C ASN A 212 -0.07 -5.03 -21.13
N GLY A 213 -0.08 -5.31 -19.83
CA GLY A 213 -0.07 -6.66 -19.24
C GLY A 213 1.32 -7.20 -18.91
N ASP A 214 2.39 -6.49 -19.27
CA ASP A 214 3.75 -6.92 -18.97
C ASP A 214 4.06 -6.83 -17.46
N ALA A 215 5.02 -7.64 -17.02
CA ALA A 215 5.55 -7.56 -15.66
C ALA A 215 6.18 -6.18 -15.38
N VAL A 216 6.03 -5.71 -14.14
CA VAL A 216 6.71 -4.51 -13.66
C VAL A 216 8.20 -4.79 -13.48
N MET A 217 9.04 -3.82 -13.84
CA MET A 217 10.47 -3.89 -13.56
C MET A 217 10.80 -3.14 -12.27
N ALA A 218 11.88 -3.52 -11.59
CA ALA A 218 12.36 -2.87 -10.38
C ALA A 218 12.56 -1.36 -10.58
N LEU A 219 13.05 -0.94 -11.76
CA LEU A 219 13.24 0.47 -12.06
C LEU A 219 11.91 1.22 -12.23
N ASP A 220 10.90 0.61 -12.88
CA ASP A 220 9.56 1.17 -13.00
C ASP A 220 8.98 1.46 -11.61
N HIS A 221 9.14 0.49 -10.71
CA HIS A 221 8.62 0.54 -9.36
C HIS A 221 9.35 1.58 -8.49
N ILE A 222 10.68 1.58 -8.51
CA ILE A 222 11.52 2.50 -7.73
C ILE A 222 11.34 3.95 -8.21
N LEU A 223 11.33 4.19 -9.52
CA LEU A 223 11.16 5.54 -10.07
C LEU A 223 9.74 6.05 -9.85
N SER A 224 8.72 5.19 -9.93
CA SER A 224 7.35 5.58 -9.57
C SER A 224 7.26 6.09 -8.12
N VAL A 225 7.96 5.45 -7.18
CA VAL A 225 8.02 5.92 -5.78
C VAL A 225 8.80 7.22 -5.66
N ALA A 226 9.83 7.42 -6.49
CA ALA A 226 10.63 8.63 -6.51
C ALA A 226 9.84 9.87 -6.98
N GLU A 227 8.74 9.69 -7.72
CA GLU A 227 7.80 10.77 -8.07
C GLU A 227 7.09 11.38 -6.84
N VAL A 228 7.14 10.72 -5.68
CA VAL A 228 6.57 11.27 -4.44
C VAL A 228 7.38 12.50 -3.99
N GLU A 229 6.76 13.67 -4.11
CA GLU A 229 7.36 14.94 -3.74
C GLU A 229 7.74 15.00 -2.26
N GLY A 230 9.03 15.18 -1.98
CA GLY A 230 9.57 15.31 -0.61
C GLY A 230 8.83 16.33 0.27
N ASP A 231 8.37 17.44 -0.30
CA ASP A 231 7.63 18.50 0.41
C ASP A 231 6.23 18.08 0.87
N THR A 232 5.68 17.00 0.32
CA THR A 232 4.38 16.43 0.69
C THR A 232 4.49 15.36 1.77
N VAL A 233 5.70 14.94 2.12
CA VAL A 233 6.00 13.83 3.03
C VAL A 233 6.92 14.26 4.17
N GLN A 234 6.66 15.43 4.75
CA GLN A 234 7.56 16.08 5.72
C GLN A 234 7.77 15.32 7.04
N ASN A 235 6.94 14.32 7.35
CA ASN A 235 7.16 13.38 8.47
C ASN A 235 7.76 12.03 8.02
N GLY A 236 8.29 11.98 6.78
CA GLY A 236 8.90 10.82 6.16
C GLY A 236 7.90 9.81 5.58
N TYR A 237 8.43 8.85 4.82
CA TYR A 237 7.68 7.69 4.37
C TYR A 237 8.49 6.41 4.55
N THR A 238 7.81 5.28 4.43
CA THR A 238 8.43 3.96 4.33
C THR A 238 8.10 3.32 2.99
N TYR A 239 9.11 3.17 2.14
CA TYR A 239 9.05 2.32 0.95
C TYR A 239 9.74 0.99 1.27
N ASN A 240 9.04 -0.13 1.10
CA ASN A 240 9.60 -1.47 1.23
C ASN A 240 9.89 -2.05 -0.16
N LEU A 241 11.16 -2.34 -0.43
CA LEU A 241 11.61 -2.98 -1.67
C LEU A 241 12.15 -4.38 -1.34
N SER A 242 11.57 -5.41 -1.95
CA SER A 242 12.05 -6.78 -1.85
C SER A 242 12.86 -7.15 -3.08
N LEU A 243 14.02 -7.78 -2.86
CA LEU A 243 14.94 -8.20 -3.90
C LEU A 243 15.36 -9.65 -3.68
N THR A 244 15.47 -10.40 -4.78
CA THR A 244 16.06 -11.74 -4.78
C THR A 244 17.43 -11.68 -5.46
N THR A 245 18.47 -12.03 -4.71
CA THR A 245 19.84 -12.18 -5.24
C THR A 245 19.97 -13.48 -6.02
N ARG A 246 20.99 -13.53 -6.89
CA ARG A 246 21.52 -14.78 -7.41
C ARG A 246 22.30 -15.52 -6.33
N ASP A 247 22.98 -16.58 -6.73
CA ASP A 247 23.86 -17.33 -5.84
C ASP A 247 25.11 -16.52 -5.43
N GLN A 248 25.88 -17.09 -4.49
CA GLN A 248 27.06 -16.47 -3.91
C GLN A 248 28.15 -16.13 -4.93
N ALA A 249 28.18 -16.79 -6.10
CA ALA A 249 29.18 -16.50 -7.13
C ALA A 249 28.99 -15.11 -7.74
N PHE A 250 27.78 -14.55 -7.68
CA PHE A 250 27.44 -13.23 -8.22
C PHE A 250 27.44 -12.11 -7.16
N PHE A 251 28.02 -12.35 -5.98
CA PHE A 251 27.93 -11.41 -4.86
C PHE A 251 28.41 -10.00 -5.23
N ALA A 252 29.50 -9.88 -5.99
CA ALA A 252 30.05 -8.59 -6.39
C ALA A 252 29.14 -7.88 -7.40
N GLU A 253 28.66 -8.60 -8.40
CA GLU A 253 27.76 -8.10 -9.44
C GLU A 253 26.41 -7.69 -8.87
N ASP A 254 25.83 -8.50 -7.98
CA ASP A 254 24.57 -8.20 -7.30
C ASP A 254 24.71 -6.98 -6.38
N THR A 255 25.85 -6.84 -5.71
CA THR A 255 26.15 -5.66 -4.88
C THR A 255 26.21 -4.39 -5.75
N GLU A 256 26.82 -4.48 -6.94
CA GLU A 256 26.87 -3.35 -7.87
C GLU A 256 25.48 -3.02 -8.44
N LEU A 257 24.71 -4.01 -8.87
CA LEU A 257 23.33 -3.82 -9.35
C LEU A 257 22.45 -3.19 -8.27
N PHE A 258 22.55 -3.68 -7.04
CA PHE A 258 21.89 -3.09 -5.88
C PHE A 258 22.27 -1.62 -5.70
N ALA A 259 23.57 -1.29 -5.71
CA ALA A 259 24.04 0.08 -5.55
C ALA A 259 23.53 0.99 -6.68
N ARG A 260 23.42 0.48 -7.91
CA ARG A 260 22.85 1.22 -9.04
C ARG A 260 21.37 1.52 -8.87
N TYR A 261 20.57 0.58 -8.38
CA TYR A 261 19.16 0.84 -8.04
C TYR A 261 19.02 1.91 -6.96
N MET A 262 19.82 1.81 -5.89
CA MET A 262 19.79 2.79 -4.81
C MET A 262 20.23 4.18 -5.29
N LYS A 263 21.28 4.24 -6.12
CA LYS A 263 21.71 5.50 -6.74
C LYS A 263 20.61 6.08 -7.62
N ALA A 264 19.96 5.29 -8.47
CA ALA A 264 18.86 5.75 -9.31
C ALA A 264 17.70 6.30 -8.47
N PHE A 265 17.32 5.62 -7.37
CA PHE A 265 16.28 6.11 -6.47
C PHE A 265 16.63 7.47 -5.86
N MET A 266 17.84 7.59 -5.30
CA MET A 266 18.28 8.80 -4.60
C MET A 266 18.49 9.97 -5.55
N ASP A 267 19.09 9.72 -6.73
CA ASP A 267 19.32 10.75 -7.75
C ASP A 267 17.99 11.31 -8.31
N ASN A 268 16.90 10.55 -8.23
CA ASN A 268 15.56 10.96 -8.67
C ASN A 268 14.65 11.44 -7.53
N GLY A 269 15.21 11.83 -6.38
CA GLY A 269 14.43 12.45 -5.29
C GLY A 269 13.77 11.46 -4.32
N GLY A 270 14.13 10.17 -4.39
CA GLY A 270 13.77 9.19 -3.39
C GLY A 270 14.18 9.63 -1.97
N VAL A 271 13.28 9.47 -1.00
CA VAL A 271 13.45 9.95 0.39
C VAL A 271 13.93 8.83 1.30
N LEU A 272 13.27 7.66 1.29
CA LEU A 272 13.60 6.55 2.17
C LEU A 272 13.19 5.20 1.58
N VAL A 273 14.15 4.29 1.43
CA VAL A 273 13.90 2.90 1.03
C VAL A 273 14.36 1.95 2.15
N GLN A 274 13.57 0.90 2.36
CA GLN A 274 13.86 -0.20 3.26
C GLN A 274 13.88 -1.48 2.46
N LEU A 275 14.87 -2.31 2.74
CA LEU A 275 15.21 -3.42 1.86
C LEU A 275 14.94 -4.73 2.57
N CYS A 276 14.36 -5.67 1.82
CA CYS A 276 14.26 -7.07 2.20
C CYS A 276 14.96 -7.89 1.11
N VAL A 277 16.12 -8.46 1.42
CA VAL A 277 16.83 -9.33 0.48
C VAL A 277 16.50 -10.77 0.85
N SER A 278 15.53 -11.35 0.15
CA SER A 278 14.97 -12.67 0.47
C SER A 278 14.24 -13.24 -0.73
N ALA A 279 14.50 -14.52 -1.05
CA ALA A 279 13.76 -15.21 -2.11
C ALA A 279 12.31 -15.47 -1.70
N ILE A 280 11.37 -15.23 -2.62
CA ILE A 280 9.94 -15.49 -2.38
C ILE A 280 9.67 -16.95 -2.00
N ASN A 281 10.39 -17.90 -2.62
CA ASN A 281 10.24 -19.33 -2.36
C ASN A 281 10.63 -19.69 -0.92
N ASP A 282 11.64 -19.03 -0.35
CA ASP A 282 12.04 -19.24 1.04
C ASP A 282 10.97 -18.72 2.00
N LEU A 283 10.35 -17.57 1.69
CA LEU A 283 9.24 -17.03 2.49
C LEU A 283 8.01 -17.94 2.44
N ILE A 284 7.67 -18.48 1.27
CA ILE A 284 6.57 -19.44 1.11
C ILE A 284 6.86 -20.74 1.87
N ALA A 285 8.08 -21.28 1.75
CA ALA A 285 8.49 -22.48 2.46
C ALA A 285 8.47 -22.27 3.99
N ALA A 286 8.96 -21.12 4.46
CA ALA A 286 8.93 -20.73 5.85
C ALA A 286 7.49 -20.57 6.38
N ASP A 287 6.57 -20.01 5.60
CA ASP A 287 5.17 -19.85 6.01
C ASP A 287 4.46 -21.21 6.13
N LYS A 288 4.70 -22.09 5.17
CA LYS A 288 4.19 -23.47 5.22
C LYS A 288 4.72 -24.21 6.45
N ALA A 289 6.02 -24.11 6.72
CA ALA A 289 6.64 -24.74 7.88
C ALA A 289 6.10 -24.17 9.21
N ALA A 290 6.00 -22.84 9.31
CA ALA A 290 5.47 -22.17 10.50
C ALA A 290 3.99 -22.50 10.75
N THR A 291 3.20 -22.59 9.69
CA THR A 291 1.78 -22.93 9.78
C THR A 291 1.56 -24.37 10.23
N ALA A 292 2.32 -25.33 9.69
CA ALA A 292 2.27 -26.72 10.13
C ALA A 292 2.68 -26.86 11.61
N ALA A 293 3.82 -26.27 11.97
CA ALA A 293 4.36 -26.34 13.33
C ALA A 293 3.49 -25.63 14.40
N ALA A 294 2.61 -24.70 14.00
CA ALA A 294 1.70 -23.99 14.90
C ALA A 294 0.42 -24.79 15.22
N GLN A 295 0.14 -25.90 14.55
CA GLN A 295 -1.05 -26.71 14.78
C GLN A 295 -0.97 -27.45 16.12
N ALA A 296 -2.11 -27.60 16.80
CA ALA A 296 -2.18 -28.36 18.04
C ALA A 296 -1.86 -29.84 17.77
N GLY A 297 -0.81 -30.36 18.40
CA GLY A 297 -0.34 -31.74 18.18
C GLY A 297 0.61 -31.90 16.99
N ALA A 298 1.23 -30.81 16.52
CA ALA A 298 2.23 -30.86 15.46
C ALA A 298 3.32 -31.92 15.76
N ALA A 299 3.63 -32.74 14.76
CA ALA A 299 4.60 -33.81 14.86
C ALA A 299 6.02 -33.26 15.01
N GLU A 300 6.95 -34.07 15.53
CA GLU A 300 8.36 -33.69 15.63
C GLU A 300 8.95 -33.33 14.25
N SER A 301 8.53 -34.01 13.19
CA SER A 301 8.94 -33.72 11.81
C SER A 301 8.53 -32.32 11.35
N GLU A 302 7.38 -31.80 11.80
CA GLU A 302 6.91 -30.44 11.47
C GLU A 302 7.72 -29.39 12.23
N GLN A 303 8.08 -29.67 13.49
CA GLN A 303 8.97 -28.82 14.26
C GLN A 303 10.40 -28.78 13.68
N GLN A 304 10.89 -29.92 13.18
CA GLN A 304 12.17 -30.02 12.48
C GLN A 304 12.15 -29.25 11.15
N ALA A 305 11.04 -29.30 10.40
CA ALA A 305 10.89 -28.54 9.16
C ALA A 305 10.90 -27.01 9.37
N LEU A 306 10.48 -26.52 10.55
CA LEU A 306 10.56 -25.11 10.92
C LEU A 306 11.97 -24.65 11.31
N ALA A 307 12.83 -25.57 11.79
CA ALA A 307 14.15 -25.26 12.33
C ALA A 307 15.01 -24.31 11.46
N PRO A 308 15.16 -24.50 10.13
CA PRO A 308 15.99 -23.62 9.31
C PRO A 308 15.46 -22.17 9.18
N TYR A 309 14.18 -21.93 9.48
CA TYR A 309 13.54 -20.62 9.32
C TYR A 309 13.35 -19.86 10.64
N LYS A 310 13.75 -20.42 11.79
CA LYS A 310 13.56 -19.79 13.10
C LYS A 310 14.24 -18.43 13.22
N ASP A 311 15.40 -18.29 12.58
CA ASP A 311 16.18 -17.05 12.58
C ASP A 311 15.98 -16.22 11.30
N LEU A 312 15.03 -16.60 10.43
CA LEU A 312 14.72 -15.84 9.22
C LEU A 312 14.15 -14.47 9.59
N MET A 313 14.97 -13.43 9.42
CA MET A 313 14.59 -12.05 9.65
C MET A 313 14.10 -11.39 8.36
N ILE A 314 12.99 -10.65 8.46
CA ILE A 314 12.45 -9.86 7.36
C ILE A 314 12.33 -8.40 7.74
N ARG A 315 12.10 -7.55 6.74
CA ARG A 315 11.78 -6.13 6.92
C ARG A 315 10.28 -5.89 6.79
N VAL A 316 9.63 -5.42 7.86
CA VAL A 316 8.17 -5.17 7.86
C VAL A 316 7.85 -3.77 7.35
N ALA A 317 7.89 -2.76 8.23
CA ALA A 317 7.67 -1.35 7.89
C ALA A 317 8.23 -0.49 9.03
N GLY A 318 9.50 -0.11 8.93
CA GLY A 318 10.22 0.65 9.95
C GLY A 318 11.01 -0.21 10.94
N TYR A 319 10.82 -1.54 10.94
CA TYR A 319 11.50 -2.47 11.84
C TYR A 319 11.73 -3.84 11.18
N SER A 320 12.58 -4.66 11.80
CA SER A 320 12.83 -6.04 11.40
C SER A 320 12.26 -7.00 12.43
N ALA A 321 11.80 -8.17 11.98
CA ALA A 321 11.21 -9.20 12.85
C ALA A 321 11.52 -10.60 12.33
N TYR A 322 11.42 -11.60 13.21
CA TYR A 322 11.48 -13.00 12.81
C TYR A 322 10.19 -13.36 12.06
N PHE A 323 10.33 -13.77 10.81
CA PHE A 323 9.23 -14.04 9.91
C PHE A 323 8.21 -15.01 10.51
N VAL A 324 8.70 -16.11 11.10
CA VAL A 324 7.87 -17.18 11.67
C VAL A 324 7.09 -16.76 12.92
N THR A 325 7.45 -15.63 13.55
CA THR A 325 6.75 -15.09 14.72
C THR A 325 5.61 -14.13 14.34
N LEU A 326 5.52 -13.74 13.06
CA LEU A 326 4.44 -12.90 12.57
C LEU A 326 3.12 -13.69 12.50
N SER A 327 2.01 -12.96 12.57
CA SER A 327 0.69 -13.56 12.31
C SER A 327 0.60 -14.09 10.87
N PRO A 328 -0.24 -15.11 10.60
CA PRO A 328 -0.44 -15.63 9.24
C PRO A 328 -0.77 -14.52 8.23
N GLN A 329 -1.64 -13.58 8.60
CA GLN A 329 -2.01 -12.45 7.74
C GLN A 329 -0.82 -11.56 7.38
N MET A 330 0.08 -11.30 8.33
CA MET A 330 1.26 -10.50 8.07
C MET A 330 2.28 -11.28 7.23
N ARG A 331 2.44 -12.59 7.44
CA ARG A 331 3.28 -13.42 6.56
C ARG A 331 2.74 -13.44 5.13
N SER A 332 1.43 -13.57 4.94
CA SER A 332 0.80 -13.47 3.63
C SER A 332 1.00 -12.10 2.98
N GLU A 333 0.90 -11.00 3.73
CA GLU A 333 1.20 -9.65 3.22
C GLU A 333 2.66 -9.52 2.77
N ILE A 334 3.62 -9.97 3.60
CA ILE A 334 5.04 -9.94 3.27
C ILE A 334 5.35 -10.78 2.03
N ILE A 335 4.76 -11.98 1.94
CA ILE A 335 4.88 -12.85 0.76
C ILE A 335 4.31 -12.16 -0.47
N ALA A 336 3.16 -11.48 -0.37
CA ALA A 336 2.48 -10.87 -1.51
C ALA A 336 3.18 -9.63 -2.09
N ARG A 337 4.06 -8.97 -1.33
CA ARG A 337 4.81 -7.80 -1.83
C ARG A 337 5.60 -8.14 -3.07
N ALA A 338 5.61 -7.22 -4.03
CA ALA A 338 6.45 -7.33 -5.22
C ALA A 338 7.89 -7.68 -4.85
N ASN A 339 8.43 -8.73 -5.46
CA ASN A 339 9.80 -9.19 -5.24
C ASN A 339 10.53 -9.24 -6.58
N PHE A 340 11.61 -8.47 -6.71
CA PHE A 340 12.31 -8.33 -7.98
C PHE A 340 13.58 -9.17 -8.02
N ALA A 341 13.76 -9.94 -9.07
CA ALA A 341 15.04 -10.62 -9.32
C ALA A 341 16.11 -9.58 -9.63
N LEU A 342 17.25 -9.57 -8.92
CA LEU A 342 18.32 -8.60 -9.19
C LEU A 342 18.90 -8.74 -10.60
N GLU A 343 19.00 -9.97 -11.10
CA GLU A 343 19.55 -10.28 -12.43
C GLU A 343 18.80 -9.60 -13.57
N THR A 344 17.47 -9.72 -13.56
CA THR A 344 16.61 -9.27 -14.67
C THR A 344 15.85 -7.98 -14.34
N GLY A 345 15.71 -7.66 -13.06
CA GLY A 345 14.83 -6.61 -12.57
C GLY A 345 13.35 -6.95 -12.62
N VAL A 346 12.95 -8.15 -13.05
CA VAL A 346 11.55 -8.53 -13.24
C VAL A 346 10.89 -8.93 -11.92
N GLU A 347 9.64 -8.51 -11.72
CA GLU A 347 8.78 -8.92 -10.61
C GLU A 347 8.48 -10.43 -10.66
N GLN A 348 8.72 -11.15 -9.57
CA GLN A 348 8.77 -12.61 -9.55
C GLN A 348 7.42 -13.29 -9.27
N HIS A 349 6.41 -12.62 -8.71
CA HIS A 349 5.08 -13.22 -8.53
C HIS A 349 4.40 -13.54 -9.86
N THR A 350 4.66 -12.71 -10.88
CA THR A 350 4.22 -13.00 -12.26
C THR A 350 4.81 -14.28 -12.85
N LEU A 351 5.97 -14.73 -12.34
CA LEU A 351 6.65 -15.96 -12.79
C LEU A 351 6.19 -17.21 -12.02
N VAL A 352 5.62 -17.05 -10.82
CA VAL A 352 5.15 -18.17 -9.97
C VAL A 352 3.73 -18.62 -10.36
N THR A 353 3.03 -17.82 -11.17
CA THR A 353 1.65 -18.10 -11.65
C THR A 353 1.59 -18.67 -13.08
N MET A 354 2.73 -18.93 -13.72
CA MET A 354 2.86 -19.68 -14.98
C MET A 354 3.31 -21.12 -14.74
#